data_AF-A0A2T6FF32-F1
#
_entry.id   AF-A0A2T6FF32-F1
#
_cell.length_a   1.000
_cell.length_b   1.000
_cell.length_c   1.000
_cell.angle_alpha   90.00
_cell.angle_beta   90.00
_cell.angle_gamma   90.00
#
_symmetry.space_group_name_H-M   'P 1'
#
loop_
_entity.id
_entity.type
_entity.pdbx_description
1 polymer ?
#
loop_
_entity_poly.entity_id
_entity_poly.type
_entity_poly.pdbx_seq_one_letter_code
_entity_poly.pdbx_strand_id
1 'polypeptide(L)'
;MIIPYKQLSSDALQGLIEEFITREGTDYGEEEIPLSVKVEQIKQLLKRQEIVVVFDTTSESVSILPRRDAALLEQDNDAGRGGD
;
A
#
# COMPACT_ATOMS: atom_id res chain seq x y z
N MET A 1 -5.08 0.24 -10.85
CA MET A 1 -5.79 1.55 -10.90
C MET A 1 -5.68 2.24 -9.55
N ILE A 2 -5.32 3.53 -9.48
CA ILE A 2 -5.27 4.25 -8.19
C ILE A 2 -6.69 4.73 -7.82
N ILE A 3 -7.15 4.38 -6.62
CA ILE A 3 -8.43 4.81 -6.08
C ILE A 3 -8.24 5.62 -4.79
N PRO A 4 -9.11 6.60 -4.50
CA PRO A 4 -9.08 7.33 -3.24
C PRO A 4 -9.50 6.42 -2.08
N TYR A 5 -8.67 6.38 -1.03
CA TYR A 5 -8.95 5.60 0.18
C TYR A 5 -10.29 5.93 0.86
N LYS A 6 -10.84 7.12 0.61
CA LYS A 6 -12.17 7.54 1.10
C LYS A 6 -13.33 6.74 0.50
N GLN A 7 -13.11 6.03 -0.61
CA GLN A 7 -14.11 5.13 -1.19
C GLN A 7 -14.12 3.75 -0.52
N LEU A 8 -13.12 3.44 0.29
CA LEU A 8 -13.06 2.19 1.04
C LEU A 8 -13.78 2.35 2.37
N SER A 9 -14.45 1.28 2.80
CA SER A 9 -14.96 1.19 4.17
C SER A 9 -13.80 1.25 5.17
N SER A 10 -14.05 1.81 6.35
CA SER A 10 -13.04 1.89 7.42
C SER A 10 -12.41 0.53 7.75
N ASP A 11 -13.20 -0.54 7.68
CA ASP A 11 -12.78 -1.93 7.91
C ASP A 11 -11.80 -2.41 6.82
N ALA A 12 -12.16 -2.25 5.55
CA ALA A 12 -11.29 -2.57 4.43
C ALA A 12 -9.99 -1.74 4.47
N LEU A 13 -10.08 -0.44 4.73
CA LEU A 13 -8.91 0.42 4.87
C LEU A 13 -8.00 -0.06 6.01
N GLN A 14 -8.58 -0.43 7.16
CA GLN A 14 -7.83 -0.93 8.30
C GLN A 14 -7.09 -2.24 7.96
N GLY A 15 -7.78 -3.22 7.38
CA GLY A 15 -7.16 -4.49 6.98
C GLY A 15 -6.02 -4.29 5.97
N LEU A 16 -6.17 -3.37 5.02
CA LEU A 16 -5.12 -3.02 4.06
C LEU A 16 -3.90 -2.37 4.73
N ILE A 17 -4.13 -1.50 5.72
CA ILE A 17 -3.06 -0.86 6.48
C ILE A 17 -2.29 -1.92 7.30
N GLU A 18 -3.01 -2.84 7.93
CA GLU A 18 -2.42 -3.94 8.69
C GLU A 18 -1.61 -4.87 7.80
N GLU A 19 -2.14 -5.24 6.64
CA GLU A 19 -1.43 -6.08 5.66
C GLU A 19 -0.18 -5.39 5.14
N PHE A 20 -0.25 -4.08 4.84
CA PHE A 20 0.89 -3.28 4.41
C PHE A 20 2.00 -3.26 5.48
N ILE A 21 1.62 -3.00 6.73
CA ILE A 21 2.55 -3.00 7.88
C ILE A 21 3.15 -4.40 8.09
N THR A 22 2.38 -5.46 7.88
CA THR A 22 2.81 -6.85 8.04
C THR A 22 3.74 -7.29 6.92
N ARG A 23 3.53 -6.82 5.69
CA ARG A 23 4.42 -7.12 4.55
C ARG A 23 5.75 -6.38 4.62
N GLU A 24 5.75 -5.10 4.97
CA GLU A 24 7.00 -4.36 5.22
C GLU A 24 7.68 -4.80 6.52
N GLY A 25 6.89 -5.27 7.49
CA GLY A 25 7.35 -5.78 8.77
C GLY A 25 7.56 -7.28 8.75
N THR A 26 8.64 -7.76 8.13
CA THR A 26 9.24 -9.07 8.48
C THR A 26 9.81 -9.12 9.90
N ASP A 27 9.45 -8.12 10.71
CA ASP A 27 10.01 -7.79 12.00
C ASP A 27 8.87 -7.12 12.78
N TYR A 28 7.94 -7.93 13.29
CA TYR A 28 7.31 -7.59 14.57
C TYR A 28 8.40 -7.80 15.65
N GLY A 29 9.52 -7.09 15.49
CA GLY A 29 10.67 -7.15 16.37
C GLY A 29 10.36 -6.42 17.65
N GLU A 30 11.07 -6.86 18.67
CA GLU A 30 10.89 -6.56 20.09
C GLU A 30 11.10 -5.09 20.49
N GLU A 31 11.09 -4.13 19.54
CA GLU A 31 11.29 -2.68 19.76
C GLU A 31 10.04 -1.82 19.40
N GLU A 32 9.23 -1.60 20.43
CA GLU A 32 8.59 -0.34 20.89
C GLU A 32 7.71 0.54 19.98
N ILE A 33 7.41 0.21 18.72
CA ILE A 33 6.36 0.96 17.97
C ILE A 33 5.05 0.16 17.92
N PRO A 34 4.01 0.59 18.67
CA PRO A 34 2.74 -0.11 18.65
C PRO A 34 2.09 0.01 17.27
N LEU A 35 1.40 -1.05 16.85
CA LEU A 35 0.66 -1.11 15.59
C LEU A 35 -0.24 0.13 15.39
N SER A 36 -0.87 0.61 16.46
CA SER A 36 -1.69 1.83 16.42
C SER A 36 -0.93 3.06 15.91
N VAL A 37 0.33 3.26 16.31
CA VAL A 37 1.14 4.39 15.84
C VAL A 37 1.48 4.24 14.37
N LYS A 38 1.84 3.03 13.90
CA LYS A 38 2.03 2.79 12.46
C LYS A 38 0.74 3.07 11.69
N VAL A 39 -0.41 2.60 12.15
CA VAL A 39 -1.72 2.87 11.51
C VAL A 39 -1.97 4.37 11.37
N GLU A 40 -1.68 5.16 12.41
CA GLU A 40 -1.80 6.61 12.35
C GLU A 40 -0.83 7.23 11.34
N GLN A 41 0.42 6.76 11.28
CA GLN A 41 1.37 7.20 10.25
C GLN A 41 0.87 6.91 8.84
N ILE A 42 0.39 5.70 8.56
CA ILE A 42 -0.17 5.33 7.26
C ILE A 42 -1.36 6.25 6.92
N LYS A 43 -2.25 6.56 7.87
CA LYS A 43 -3.33 7.54 7.66
C LYS A 43 -2.81 8.95 7.32
N GLN A 44 -1.71 9.40 7.91
CA GLN A 44 -1.09 10.68 7.57
C GLN A 44 -0.48 10.66 6.17
N LEU A 45 0.20 9.58 5.79
CA LEU A 45 0.78 9.42 4.45
C LEU A 45 -0.30 9.39 3.37
N LEU A 46 -1.44 8.74 3.63
CA LEU A 46 -2.63 8.77 2.75
C LEU A 46 -3.15 10.20 2.56
N LYS A 47 -3.20 11.00 3.64
CA LYS A 47 -3.58 12.43 3.56
C LYS A 47 -2.57 13.24 2.75
N ARG A 48 -1.28 12.93 2.87
CA ARG A 48 -0.18 13.59 2.16
C ARG A 48 0.00 13.13 0.71
N GLN A 49 -0.78 12.13 0.27
CA GLN A 49 -0.65 11.49 -1.05
C GLN A 49 0.74 10.85 -1.28
N GLU A 50 1.44 10.47 -0.20
CA GLU A 50 2.72 9.76 -0.27
C GLU A 50 2.53 8.27 -0.52
N ILE A 51 1.42 7.72 -0.01
CA ILE A 51 0.93 6.38 -0.33
C ILE A 51 -0.42 6.50 -1.00
N VAL A 52 -0.70 5.54 -1.87
CA VAL A 52 -1.92 5.49 -2.66
C VAL A 52 -2.53 4.09 -2.54
N VAL A 53 -3.84 4.03 -2.70
CA VAL A 53 -4.52 2.74 -2.75
C VAL A 53 -4.60 2.33 -4.21
N VAL A 54 -4.05 1.16 -4.50
CA VAL A 54 -4.10 0.53 -5.82
C VAL A 54 -5.16 -0.54 -5.78
N PHE A 55 -6.15 -0.41 -6.65
CA PHE A 55 -7.11 -1.45 -6.94
C PHE A 55 -6.66 -2.23 -8.17
N ASP A 56 -6.56 -3.54 -7.99
CA ASP A 56 -6.34 -4.50 -9.06
C ASP A 56 -7.69 -5.05 -9.53
N THR A 57 -8.03 -4.76 -10.79
CA THR A 57 -9.29 -5.21 -11.39
C THR A 57 -9.26 -6.69 -11.76
N THR A 58 -8.07 -7.30 -11.83
CA THR A 58 -7.88 -8.68 -12.30
C THR A 58 -8.15 -9.66 -11.17
N SER A 59 -7.59 -9.39 -10.00
CA SER A 59 -7.75 -10.15 -8.77
C SER A 59 -8.85 -9.56 -7.87
N GLU A 60 -9.53 -8.50 -8.32
CA GLU A 60 -10.53 -7.73 -7.55
C GLU A 60 -10.05 -7.38 -6.15
N SER A 61 -8.75 -7.09 -6.04
CA SER A 61 -8.05 -6.93 -4.78
C SER A 61 -7.56 -5.51 -4.62
N VAL A 62 -7.59 -5.02 -3.39
CA VAL A 62 -7.11 -3.68 -3.04
C VAL A 62 -5.77 -3.84 -2.33
N SER A 63 -4.82 -2.96 -2.59
CA SER A 63 -3.54 -2.94 -1.87
C SER A 63 -3.07 -1.51 -1.67
N ILE A 64 -2.40 -1.25 -0.55
CA ILE A 64 -1.76 0.05 -0.28
C ILE A 64 -0.32 -0.03 -0.73
N LEU A 65 0.14 0.96 -1.48
CA LEU A 65 1.51 1.05 -1.93
C LEU A 65 2.02 2.49 -1.84
N PRO A 66 3.32 2.69 -1.62
CA PRO A 66 3.94 3.99 -1.80
C PRO A 66 3.68 4.50 -3.21
N ARG A 67 3.48 5.82 -3.35
CA ARG A 67 3.32 6.44 -4.67
C ARG A 67 4.49 6.12 -5.61
N ARG A 68 5.69 5.93 -5.04
CA ARG A 68 6.90 5.54 -5.77
C ARG A 68 6.78 4.13 -6.34
N ASP A 69 6.37 3.15 -5.54
CA ASP A 69 6.12 1.77 -5.98
C ASP A 69 4.95 1.63 -6.94
N ALA A 70 3.85 2.35 -6.68
CA ALA A 70 2.70 2.39 -7.58
C ALA A 70 3.12 2.87 -8.99
N ALA A 71 4.03 3.84 -9.08
CA ALA A 71 4.59 4.28 -10.36
C ALA A 71 5.46 3.22 -11.04
N LEU A 72 6.16 2.36 -10.27
CA LEU A 72 6.97 1.27 -10.80
C LEU A 72 6.11 0.11 -11.35
N LEU A 73 4.98 -0.20 -10.72
CA LEU A 73 4.04 -1.22 -11.21
C LEU A 73 3.43 -0.86 -12.57
N GLU A 74 3.25 0.43 -12.86
CA GLU A 74 2.85 0.87 -14.19
C GLU A 74 3.98 0.79 -15.23
N GLN A 75 5.25 0.76 -14.79
CA GLN A 75 6.42 0.68 -15.68
C GLN A 75 6.87 -0.76 -15.96
N ASP A 76 6.73 -1.68 -15.01
CA ASP A 76 7.19 -3.08 -15.15
C ASP A 76 6.38 -3.86 -16.21
N ASN A 77 5.13 -3.48 -16.43
CA ASN A 77 4.27 -4.12 -17.45
C ASN A 77 4.72 -3.84 -18.90
N ASP A 78 5.71 -2.94 -19.11
CA ASP A 78 6.33 -2.66 -20.42
C ASP A 78 7.79 -3.20 -20.53
N ALA A 79 8.39 -3.67 -19.43
CA ALA A 79 9.79 -4.13 -19.40
C ALA A 79 10.00 -5.59 -19.85
N GLY A 80 9.01 -6.20 -20.50
CA GLY A 80 9.06 -7.56 -21.04
C GLY A 80 9.74 -7.71 -22.41
N ARG A 81 10.44 -6.70 -22.95
CA ARG A 81 11.12 -6.82 -24.25
C ARG A 81 12.36 -5.93 -24.38
N GLY A 82 13.50 -6.38 -23.83
CA GLY A 82 14.79 -5.80 -24.23
C GLY A 82 16.00 -6.29 -23.44
N GLY A 83 16.77 -7.20 -24.04
CA GLY A 83 18.16 -7.56 -23.70
C GLY A 83 18.28 -8.90 -22.98
N ASP A 84 18.95 -9.94 -23.49
CA ASP A 84 19.75 -10.18 -24.70
C ASP A 84 19.58 -11.67 -25.09
#